data_AF-C9Y730-F1
#
_entry.id   AF-C9Y730-F1
#
_cell.length_a   1.000
_cell.length_b   1.000
_cell.length_c   1.000
_cell.angle_alpha   90.00
_cell.angle_beta   90.00
_cell.angle_gamma   90.00
#
_symmetry.space_group_name_H-M   'P 1'
#
loop_
_entity.id
_entity.type
_entity.pdbx_description
1 polymer ?
#
loop_
_entity_poly.entity_id
_entity_poly.type
_entity_poly.pdbx_seq_one_letter_code
_entity_poly.pdbx_strand_id
1 'polypeptide(L)'
;VAVWLGTARYLHEDGSPLPLARFASEGGELSFESLVAGVNSDIRSRVVLDEWLRLGVVRLDDENRVCLNAEAFVPSEGFDEKAFYFGHNLHDHAAAAARNLLGVQPALLERSVQYDALSEASMALLAKQSREAGMKALLAVNKNALALEQADAATEAPKHRMTFGIYFYTEPMPEASSAPAGKTGAAT
;
A
#
# COMPACT_ATOMS: atom_id res chain seq x y z
N VAL A 1 -7.09 -7.53 4.28
CA VAL A 1 -5.79 -6.95 4.72
C VAL A 1 -5.97 -5.81 5.71
N ALA A 2 -6.72 -4.74 5.37
CA ALA A 2 -6.95 -3.57 6.22
C ALA A 2 -7.35 -3.91 7.68
N VAL A 3 -8.32 -4.81 7.88
CA VAL A 3 -8.77 -5.23 9.23
C VAL A 3 -7.68 -5.98 10.01
N TRP A 4 -6.89 -6.83 9.36
CA TRP A 4 -5.78 -7.53 10.00
C TRP A 4 -4.71 -6.55 10.48
N LEU A 5 -4.34 -5.58 9.63
CA LEU A 5 -3.33 -4.56 9.94
C LEU A 5 -3.82 -3.43 10.85
N GLY A 6 -5.15 -3.25 10.97
CA GLY A 6 -5.77 -2.18 11.73
C GLY A 6 -6.27 -2.58 13.12
N THR A 7 -6.41 -3.88 13.41
CA THR A 7 -7.03 -4.35 14.65
C THR A 7 -5.99 -4.88 15.64
N ALA A 8 -5.93 -4.29 16.83
CA ALA A 8 -4.89 -4.59 17.83
C ALA A 8 -4.77 -6.08 18.20
N ARG A 9 -5.88 -6.83 18.22
CA ARG A 9 -5.87 -8.27 18.54
C ARG A 9 -5.10 -9.12 17.52
N TYR A 10 -4.87 -8.60 16.31
CA TYR A 10 -4.18 -9.29 15.23
C TYR A 10 -2.74 -8.82 15.05
N LEU A 11 -2.21 -8.02 15.98
CA LEU A 11 -0.87 -7.44 15.90
C LEU A 11 -0.03 -7.82 17.12
N HIS A 12 1.27 -7.99 16.91
CA HIS A 12 2.28 -7.98 17.96
C HIS A 12 2.41 -6.58 18.59
N GLU A 13 3.10 -6.48 19.73
CA GLU A 13 3.36 -5.18 20.40
C GLU A 13 4.13 -4.19 19.53
N ASP A 14 4.97 -4.70 18.61
CA ASP A 14 5.73 -3.89 17.65
C ASP A 14 4.91 -3.45 16.41
N GLY A 15 3.64 -3.87 16.33
CA GLY A 15 2.72 -3.56 15.23
C GLY A 15 2.82 -4.49 14.03
N SER A 16 3.66 -5.53 14.06
CA SER A 16 3.70 -6.56 13.02
C SER A 16 2.48 -7.50 13.12
N PRO A 17 1.97 -8.05 11.99
CA PRO A 17 0.79 -8.92 12.03
C PRO A 17 1.09 -10.28 12.66
N LEU A 18 0.21 -10.72 13.56
CA LEU A 18 0.24 -12.06 14.15
C LEU A 18 -0.08 -13.14 13.10
N PRO A 19 0.60 -14.30 13.11
CA PRO A 19 0.12 -15.48 12.40
C PRO A 19 -1.19 -15.96 13.01
N LEU A 20 -2.19 -16.26 12.18
CA LEU A 20 -3.52 -16.68 12.63
C LEU A 20 -3.72 -18.18 12.40
N ALA A 21 -4.41 -18.86 13.32
CA ALA A 21 -4.84 -20.24 13.09
C ALA A 21 -5.75 -20.30 11.85
N ARG A 22 -5.79 -21.44 11.14
CA ARG A 22 -6.61 -21.54 9.94
C ARG A 22 -8.10 -21.54 10.29
N PHE A 23 -8.47 -22.32 11.31
CA PHE A 23 -9.87 -22.53 11.71
C PHE A 23 -10.19 -21.93 13.07
N ALA A 24 -11.44 -21.52 13.26
CA ALA A 24 -11.93 -21.03 14.56
C ALA A 24 -11.92 -22.14 15.62
N SER A 25 -12.02 -23.41 15.22
CA SER A 25 -11.86 -24.56 16.13
C SER A 25 -10.46 -24.67 16.75
N GLU A 26 -9.46 -24.08 16.12
CA GLU A 26 -8.05 -24.12 16.56
C GLU A 26 -7.64 -22.85 17.31
N GLY A 27 -8.06 -21.68 16.81
CA GLY A 27 -7.62 -20.38 17.32
C GLY A 27 -8.72 -19.44 17.80
N GLY A 28 -9.99 -19.87 17.78
CA GLY A 28 -11.13 -19.01 18.11
C GLY A 28 -11.12 -17.71 17.31
N GLU A 29 -11.24 -16.59 17.99
CA GLU A 29 -11.19 -15.23 17.41
C GLU A 29 -9.86 -14.86 16.75
N LEU A 30 -8.77 -15.56 17.09
CA LEU A 30 -7.43 -15.42 16.48
C LEU A 30 -7.21 -16.42 15.35
N SER A 31 -8.24 -16.61 14.52
CA SER A 31 -8.19 -17.44 13.33
C SER A 31 -8.48 -16.63 12.05
N PHE A 32 -7.94 -17.10 10.94
CA PHE A 32 -8.23 -16.56 9.62
C PHE A 32 -9.71 -16.70 9.27
N GLU A 33 -10.34 -17.81 9.69
CA GLU A 33 -11.78 -18.02 9.56
C GLU A 33 -12.61 -16.94 10.26
N SER A 34 -12.32 -16.65 11.53
CA SER A 34 -13.01 -15.57 12.27
C SER A 34 -12.71 -14.19 11.70
N LEU A 35 -11.49 -13.95 11.21
CA LEU A 35 -11.14 -12.70 10.51
C LEU A 35 -12.00 -12.51 9.26
N VAL A 36 -12.12 -13.53 8.40
CA VAL A 36 -12.94 -13.44 7.17
C VAL A 36 -14.41 -13.25 7.52
N ALA A 37 -14.94 -14.05 8.45
CA ALA A 37 -16.34 -13.96 8.87
C ALA A 37 -16.69 -12.58 9.45
N GLY A 38 -15.74 -11.93 10.14
CA GLY A 38 -15.91 -10.58 10.67
C GLY A 38 -15.89 -9.47 9.61
N VAL A 39 -15.41 -9.74 8.39
CA VAL A 39 -15.38 -8.77 7.28
C VAL A 39 -16.52 -9.01 6.31
N ASN A 40 -16.74 -10.27 5.91
CA ASN A 40 -17.82 -10.65 5.01
C ASN A 40 -18.27 -12.08 5.31
N SER A 41 -19.46 -12.21 5.91
CA SER A 41 -20.05 -13.49 6.32
C SER A 41 -20.53 -14.36 5.15
N ASP A 42 -20.70 -13.78 3.95
CA ASP A 42 -21.24 -14.49 2.78
C ASP A 42 -20.16 -15.26 2.00
N ILE A 43 -18.88 -15.05 2.32
CA ILE A 43 -17.75 -15.70 1.65
C ILE A 43 -17.11 -16.72 2.57
N ARG A 44 -16.97 -17.97 2.09
CA ARG A 44 -16.29 -19.03 2.84
C ARG A 44 -14.80 -18.71 2.99
N SER A 45 -14.30 -18.71 4.22
CA SER A 45 -12.89 -18.47 4.58
C SER A 45 -11.89 -19.27 3.74
N ARG A 46 -12.22 -20.52 3.42
CA ARG A 46 -11.41 -21.37 2.53
C ARG A 46 -11.19 -20.76 1.15
N VAL A 47 -12.24 -20.20 0.54
CA VAL A 47 -12.14 -19.60 -0.82
C VAL A 47 -11.22 -18.39 -0.77
N VAL A 48 -11.32 -17.57 0.27
CA VAL A 48 -10.44 -16.41 0.46
C VAL A 48 -8.99 -16.87 0.69
N LEU A 49 -8.78 -17.91 1.51
CA LEU A 49 -7.44 -18.42 1.79
C LEU A 49 -6.76 -18.99 0.55
N ASP A 50 -7.48 -19.83 -0.22
CA ASP A 50 -6.95 -20.44 -1.44
C ASP A 50 -6.54 -19.35 -2.45
N GLU A 51 -7.35 -18.30 -2.57
CA GLU A 51 -7.04 -17.16 -3.44
C GLU A 51 -5.89 -16.29 -2.90
N TRP A 52 -5.86 -16.00 -1.60
CA TRP A 52 -4.79 -15.19 -1.00
C TRP A 52 -3.44 -15.91 -1.02
N LEU A 53 -3.41 -17.24 -0.92
CA LEU A 53 -2.20 -18.04 -1.13
C LEU A 53 -1.76 -17.95 -2.59
N ARG A 54 -2.69 -18.10 -3.55
CA ARG A 54 -2.41 -17.98 -4.98
C ARG A 54 -1.86 -16.59 -5.33
N LEU A 55 -2.39 -15.53 -4.73
CA LEU A 55 -1.97 -14.15 -4.95
C LEU A 55 -0.71 -13.74 -4.17
N GLY A 56 -0.18 -14.64 -3.32
CA GLY A 56 0.95 -14.37 -2.43
C GLY A 56 0.69 -13.30 -1.35
N VAL A 57 -0.59 -13.02 -1.06
CA VAL A 57 -0.99 -12.09 0.02
C VAL A 57 -0.69 -12.70 1.39
N VAL A 58 -0.82 -14.03 1.49
CA VAL A 58 -0.46 -14.80 2.68
C VAL A 58 0.42 -15.98 2.32
N ARG A 59 1.07 -16.55 3.32
CA ARG A 59 1.72 -17.86 3.26
C ARG A 59 1.29 -18.69 4.47
N LEU A 60 1.55 -20.00 4.43
CA LEU A 60 1.46 -20.85 5.61
C LEU A 60 2.84 -20.99 6.24
N ASP A 61 2.92 -20.95 7.58
CA ASP A 61 4.12 -21.33 8.31
C ASP A 61 4.18 -22.85 8.58
N ASP A 62 5.25 -23.30 9.24
CA ASP A 62 5.49 -24.72 9.54
C ASP A 62 4.42 -25.31 10.49
N GLU A 63 3.73 -24.45 11.25
CA GLU A 63 2.58 -24.82 12.09
C GLU A 63 1.24 -24.70 11.37
N ASN A 64 1.25 -24.51 10.04
CA ASN A 64 0.05 -24.37 9.20
C ASN A 64 -0.84 -23.18 9.60
N ARG A 65 -0.25 -22.15 10.20
CA ARG A 65 -0.93 -20.86 10.47
C ARG A 65 -0.78 -19.94 9.28
N VAL A 66 -1.80 -19.10 9.08
CA VAL A 66 -1.84 -18.13 8.00
C VAL A 66 -1.03 -16.90 8.41
N CYS A 67 0.05 -16.65 7.69
CA CYS A 67 0.93 -15.50 7.85
C CYS A 67 0.65 -14.46 6.77
N LEU A 68 0.30 -13.24 7.18
CA LEU A 68 0.18 -12.11 6.25
C LEU A 68 1.57 -11.69 5.74
N ASN A 69 1.72 -11.56 4.42
CA ASN A 69 2.88 -10.87 3.88
C ASN A 69 2.66 -9.37 4.07
N ALA A 70 3.32 -8.76 5.06
CA ALA A 70 3.13 -7.35 5.41
C ALA A 70 3.55 -6.37 4.28
N GLU A 71 4.34 -6.84 3.31
CA GLU A 71 4.65 -6.10 2.08
C GLU A 71 3.54 -6.15 1.01
N ALA A 72 2.50 -6.97 1.21
CA ALA A 72 1.46 -7.29 0.22
C ALA A 72 0.35 -6.22 0.08
N PHE A 73 0.72 -4.92 0.15
CA PHE A 73 -0.14 -3.87 -0.43
C PHE A 73 -0.12 -3.89 -1.97
N VAL A 74 0.76 -4.70 -2.55
CA VAL A 74 0.82 -4.98 -3.98
C VAL A 74 0.47 -6.46 -4.17
N PRO A 75 -0.63 -6.81 -4.85
CA PRO A 75 -0.91 -8.18 -5.25
C PRO A 75 0.31 -8.75 -5.99
N SER A 76 0.85 -9.89 -5.57
CA SER A 76 2.06 -10.44 -6.21
C SER A 76 1.73 -11.21 -7.50
N GLU A 77 0.53 -11.80 -7.57
CA GLU A 77 -0.03 -12.47 -8.73
C GLU A 77 -1.44 -11.95 -9.06
N GLY A 78 -2.02 -12.32 -10.21
CA GLY A 78 -3.37 -11.90 -10.61
C GLY A 78 -3.43 -10.57 -11.36
N PHE A 79 -3.58 -10.63 -12.70
CA PHE A 79 -3.64 -9.44 -13.55
C PHE A 79 -4.86 -8.56 -13.25
N ASP A 80 -6.05 -9.17 -13.06
CA ASP A 80 -7.29 -8.42 -12.88
C ASP A 80 -7.30 -7.58 -11.60
N GLU A 81 -6.76 -8.13 -10.50
CA GLU A 81 -6.65 -7.39 -9.24
C GLU A 81 -5.60 -6.27 -9.32
N LYS A 82 -4.46 -6.54 -9.96
CA LYS A 82 -3.45 -5.51 -10.25
C LYS A 82 -4.04 -4.39 -11.12
N ALA A 83 -4.78 -4.73 -12.16
CA ALA A 83 -5.42 -3.78 -13.07
C ALA A 83 -6.49 -2.94 -12.36
N PHE A 84 -7.27 -3.56 -11.46
CA PHE A 84 -8.25 -2.87 -10.62
C PHE A 84 -7.57 -1.81 -9.75
N TYR A 85 -6.58 -2.19 -8.95
CA TYR A 85 -5.87 -1.24 -8.07
C TYR A 85 -5.04 -0.22 -8.85
N PHE A 86 -4.46 -0.61 -9.99
CA PHE A 86 -3.80 0.32 -10.91
C PHE A 86 -4.75 1.42 -11.38
N GLY A 87 -5.93 1.03 -11.90
CA GLY A 87 -6.93 1.98 -12.37
C GLY A 87 -7.46 2.88 -11.25
N HIS A 88 -7.75 2.30 -10.09
CA HIS A 88 -8.21 3.03 -8.90
C HIS A 88 -7.19 4.07 -8.43
N ASN A 89 -5.94 3.66 -8.23
CA ASN A 89 -4.89 4.53 -7.72
C ASN A 89 -4.53 5.64 -8.71
N LEU A 90 -4.46 5.33 -10.01
CA LEU A 90 -4.18 6.31 -11.05
C LEU A 90 -5.31 7.33 -11.17
N HIS A 91 -6.57 6.87 -11.11
CA HIS A 91 -7.74 7.75 -11.11
C HIS A 91 -7.69 8.73 -9.93
N ASP A 92 -7.48 8.23 -8.72
CA ASP A 92 -7.49 9.06 -7.51
C ASP A 92 -6.34 10.07 -7.48
N HIS A 93 -5.14 9.68 -7.92
CA HIS A 93 -4.01 10.61 -8.05
C HIS A 93 -4.30 11.69 -9.10
N ALA A 94 -4.76 11.30 -10.29
CA ALA A 94 -5.07 12.25 -11.36
C ALA A 94 -6.20 13.22 -10.94
N ALA A 95 -7.23 12.73 -10.25
CA ALA A 95 -8.32 13.56 -9.73
C ALA A 95 -7.82 14.57 -8.68
N ALA A 96 -6.93 14.15 -7.79
CA ALA A 96 -6.32 15.05 -6.80
C ALA A 96 -5.47 16.14 -7.47
N ALA A 97 -4.59 15.75 -8.40
CA ALA A 97 -3.74 16.66 -9.15
C ALA A 97 -4.55 17.64 -10.00
N ALA A 98 -5.58 17.16 -10.72
CA ALA A 98 -6.44 18.00 -11.55
C ALA A 98 -7.23 19.02 -10.72
N ARG A 99 -7.79 18.62 -9.57
CA ARG A 99 -8.47 19.55 -8.65
C ARG A 99 -7.55 20.65 -8.16
N ASN A 100 -6.31 20.28 -7.80
CA ASN A 100 -5.30 21.24 -7.37
C ASN A 100 -4.91 22.19 -8.50
N LEU A 101 -4.74 21.69 -9.73
CA LEU A 101 -4.42 22.49 -10.92
C LEU A 101 -5.54 23.49 -11.25
N LEU A 102 -6.80 23.09 -11.07
CA LEU A 102 -7.97 23.95 -11.26
C LEU A 102 -8.17 24.98 -10.13
N GLY A 103 -7.31 24.98 -9.10
CA GLY A 103 -7.37 25.94 -7.99
C GLY A 103 -8.51 25.70 -6.99
N VAL A 104 -9.14 24.52 -7.02
CA VAL A 104 -10.22 24.18 -6.08
C VAL A 104 -9.68 24.12 -4.65
N GLN A 105 -10.36 24.83 -3.72
CA GLN A 105 -9.95 24.90 -2.31
C GLN A 105 -10.88 24.09 -1.39
N PRO A 106 -10.35 23.49 -0.29
CA PRO A 106 -8.92 23.41 0.02
C PRO A 106 -8.19 22.46 -0.95
N ALA A 107 -6.93 22.78 -1.24
CA ALA A 107 -6.07 21.91 -2.04
C ALA A 107 -5.93 20.53 -1.35
N LEU A 108 -6.00 19.47 -2.15
CA LEU A 108 -5.78 18.10 -1.69
C LEU A 108 -4.28 17.84 -1.47
N LEU A 109 -3.96 16.90 -0.58
CA LEU A 109 -2.59 16.45 -0.38
C LEU A 109 -2.08 15.71 -1.62
N GLU A 110 -1.34 16.41 -2.46
CA GLU A 110 -0.70 15.89 -3.67
C GLU A 110 0.67 16.56 -3.76
N ARG A 111 1.74 15.84 -3.35
CA ARG A 111 3.10 16.37 -3.24
C ARG A 111 4.10 15.27 -3.56
N SER A 112 5.20 15.65 -4.19
CA SER A 112 6.34 14.77 -4.45
C SER A 112 7.66 15.51 -4.20
N VAL A 113 8.71 14.74 -3.96
CA VAL A 113 10.11 15.20 -3.91
C VAL A 113 10.82 14.58 -5.11
N GLN A 114 11.58 15.37 -5.86
CA GLN A 114 12.16 14.97 -7.14
C GLN A 114 13.65 15.36 -7.21
N TYR A 115 14.49 14.44 -7.69
CA TYR A 115 15.92 14.61 -7.92
C TYR A 115 16.33 13.76 -9.14
N ASP A 116 17.27 14.25 -9.93
CA ASP A 116 17.72 13.66 -11.20
C ASP A 116 19.25 13.41 -11.24
N ALA A 117 19.95 13.60 -10.13
CA ALA A 117 21.41 13.50 -10.06
C ALA A 117 21.89 12.66 -8.87
N LEU A 118 21.19 11.55 -8.59
CA LEU A 118 21.49 10.65 -7.48
C LEU A 118 22.30 9.45 -7.95
N SER A 119 23.33 9.09 -7.17
CA SER A 119 24.08 7.84 -7.38
C SER A 119 23.22 6.61 -7.07
N GLU A 120 23.60 5.45 -7.60
CA GLU A 120 22.95 4.17 -7.29
C GLU A 120 22.93 3.88 -5.76
N ALA A 121 24.03 4.17 -5.07
CA ALA A 121 24.11 4.00 -3.62
C ALA A 121 23.14 4.94 -2.86
N SER A 122 23.01 6.19 -3.32
CA SER A 122 22.04 7.14 -2.77
C SER A 122 20.60 6.69 -3.03
N MET A 123 20.33 6.18 -4.22
CA MET A 123 19.01 5.64 -4.58
C MET A 123 18.63 4.45 -3.72
N ALA A 124 19.55 3.53 -3.42
CA ALA A 124 19.30 2.40 -2.53
C ALA A 124 18.95 2.85 -1.10
N LEU A 125 19.67 3.86 -0.58
CA LEU A 125 19.38 4.45 0.73
C LEU A 125 17.99 5.09 0.77
N LEU A 126 17.64 5.88 -0.24
CA LEU A 126 16.35 6.55 -0.34
C LEU A 126 15.21 5.56 -0.54
N ALA A 127 15.40 4.52 -1.35
CA ALA A 127 14.40 3.47 -1.53
C ALA A 127 14.06 2.78 -0.20
N LYS A 128 15.08 2.45 0.60
CA LYS A 128 14.90 1.87 1.93
C LYS A 128 14.15 2.84 2.86
N GLN A 129 14.62 4.09 2.94
CA GLN A 129 13.99 5.12 3.78
C GLN A 129 12.52 5.37 3.39
N SER A 130 12.23 5.51 2.11
CA SER A 130 10.89 5.72 1.58
C SER A 130 9.97 4.55 1.88
N ARG A 131 10.47 3.31 1.77
CA ARG A 131 9.72 2.11 2.15
C ARG A 131 9.38 2.13 3.65
N GLU A 132 10.35 2.33 4.52
CA GLU A 132 10.16 2.30 5.97
C GLU A 132 9.19 3.41 6.45
N ALA A 133 9.46 4.66 6.05
CA ALA A 133 8.62 5.79 6.43
C ALA A 133 7.22 5.69 5.84
N GLY A 134 7.14 5.26 4.58
CA GLY A 134 5.90 5.09 3.86
C GLY A 134 4.99 4.01 4.46
N MET A 135 5.53 2.82 4.72
CA MET A 135 4.76 1.73 5.34
C MET A 135 4.26 2.11 6.73
N LYS A 136 5.08 2.81 7.52
CA LYS A 136 4.66 3.34 8.82
C LYS A 136 3.46 4.30 8.68
N ALA A 137 3.48 5.18 7.69
CA ALA A 137 2.37 6.10 7.43
C ALA A 137 1.09 5.38 6.97
N LEU A 138 1.21 4.43 6.03
CA LEU A 138 0.09 3.63 5.53
C LEU A 138 -0.60 2.86 6.68
N LEU A 139 0.17 2.18 7.52
CA LEU A 139 -0.36 1.42 8.65
C LEU A 139 -1.07 2.32 9.67
N ALA A 140 -0.49 3.48 9.98
CA ALA A 140 -1.08 4.44 10.90
C ALA A 140 -2.42 5.00 10.36
N VAL A 141 -2.46 5.37 9.08
CA VAL A 141 -3.68 5.87 8.43
C VAL A 141 -4.74 4.77 8.37
N ASN A 142 -4.38 3.55 7.96
CA ASN A 142 -5.30 2.42 7.89
C ASN A 142 -5.94 2.11 9.27
N LYS A 143 -5.14 2.05 10.33
CA LYS A 143 -5.62 1.81 11.68
C LYS A 143 -6.65 2.87 12.11
N ASN A 144 -6.34 4.14 11.88
CA ASN A 144 -7.23 5.23 12.26
C ASN A 144 -8.50 5.27 11.39
N ALA A 145 -8.36 5.05 10.08
CA ALA A 145 -9.47 5.01 9.14
C ALA A 145 -10.47 3.89 9.50
N LEU A 146 -9.97 2.71 9.84
CA LEU A 146 -10.81 1.60 10.27
C LEU A 146 -11.61 1.92 11.54
N ALA A 147 -10.95 2.50 12.55
CA ALA A 147 -11.62 2.89 13.81
C ALA A 147 -12.68 3.98 13.58
N LEU A 148 -12.38 4.96 12.72
CA LEU A 148 -13.32 6.02 12.36
C LEU A 148 -14.49 5.48 11.54
N GLU A 149 -14.26 4.62 10.55
CA GLU A 149 -15.32 4.00 9.75
C GLU A 149 -16.29 3.21 10.62
N GLN A 150 -15.78 2.46 11.61
CA GLN A 150 -16.61 1.74 12.58
C GLN A 150 -17.43 2.70 13.47
N ALA A 151 -16.82 3.77 13.97
CA ALA A 151 -17.53 4.78 14.77
C ALA A 151 -18.60 5.50 13.94
N ASP A 152 -18.31 5.78 12.68
CA ASP A 152 -19.21 6.45 11.75
C ASP A 152 -20.34 5.52 11.26
N ALA A 153 -20.26 4.20 11.42
CA ALA A 153 -21.29 3.27 10.98
C ALA A 153 -22.67 3.54 11.62
N ALA A 154 -22.69 4.11 12.83
CA ALA A 154 -23.92 4.47 13.55
C ALA A 154 -24.50 5.85 13.15
N THR A 155 -23.81 6.62 12.30
CA THR A 155 -24.22 7.98 11.93
C THR A 155 -24.89 8.01 10.56
N GLU A 156 -25.92 8.83 10.40
CA GLU A 156 -26.57 9.07 9.09
C GLU A 156 -25.88 10.16 8.26
N ALA A 157 -24.76 10.70 8.73
CA ALA A 157 -24.02 11.74 8.02
C ALA A 157 -23.50 11.23 6.66
N PRO A 158 -23.38 12.13 5.66
CA PRO A 158 -22.78 11.78 4.37
C PRO A 158 -21.40 11.14 4.54
N LYS A 159 -21.18 10.03 3.83
CA LYS A 159 -19.91 9.29 3.89
C LYS A 159 -18.93 9.80 2.85
N HIS A 160 -17.65 9.72 3.18
CA HIS A 160 -16.57 10.09 2.30
C HIS A 160 -15.67 8.89 2.06
N ARG A 161 -15.29 8.67 0.79
CA ARG A 161 -14.23 7.73 0.42
C ARG A 161 -12.89 8.44 0.48
N MET A 162 -11.87 7.78 1.04
CA MET A 162 -10.50 8.29 1.04
C MET A 162 -9.54 7.25 0.44
N THR A 163 -8.48 7.74 -0.19
CA THR A 163 -7.33 6.94 -0.62
C THR A 163 -6.08 7.67 -0.15
N PHE A 164 -5.22 6.96 0.58
CA PHE A 164 -3.88 7.42 0.93
C PHE A 164 -2.89 6.43 0.35
N GLY A 165 -2.19 6.84 -0.71
CA GLY A 165 -1.21 6.03 -1.42
C GLY A 165 0.17 6.67 -1.38
N ILE A 166 1.19 5.85 -1.47
CA ILE A 166 2.59 6.26 -1.60
C ILE A 166 3.22 5.47 -2.73
N TYR A 167 4.19 6.07 -3.41
CA TYR A 167 4.98 5.41 -4.43
C TYR A 167 6.41 5.93 -4.37
N PHE A 168 7.34 5.10 -4.81
CA PHE A 168 8.73 5.48 -5.03
C PHE A 168 9.08 5.05 -6.46
N TYR A 169 9.07 6.02 -7.36
CA TYR A 169 9.42 5.81 -8.76
C TYR A 169 10.90 6.09 -8.96
N THR A 170 11.57 5.23 -9.73
CA THR A 170 12.94 5.45 -10.16
C THR A 170 13.12 4.99 -11.59
N GLU A 171 14.01 5.67 -12.30
CA GLU A 171 14.52 5.22 -13.58
C GLU A 171 15.98 5.68 -13.70
N PRO A 172 16.83 4.95 -14.45
CA PRO A 172 18.15 5.45 -14.80
C PRO A 172 18.03 6.75 -15.60
N MET A 173 18.82 7.76 -15.24
CA MET A 173 18.94 8.94 -16.09
C MET A 173 19.71 8.60 -17.35
N PRO A 174 19.26 9.08 -18.53
CA PRO A 174 20.05 8.98 -19.74
C PRO A 174 21.44 9.58 -19.50
N GLU A 175 22.50 8.94 -19.99
CA GLU A 175 23.82 9.56 -19.98
C GLU A 175 23.71 10.94 -20.66
N ALA A 176 24.19 11.97 -19.97
CA ALA A 176 24.25 13.30 -20.55
C ALA A 176 25.06 13.20 -21.85
N SER A 177 24.41 13.44 -22.99
CA SER A 177 25.08 13.50 -24.28
C SER A 177 26.25 14.48 -24.14
N SER A 178 27.47 13.96 -24.28
CA SER A 178 28.65 14.81 -24.34
C SER A 178 28.52 15.65 -25.61
N ALA A 179 27.97 16.86 -25.50
CA ALA A 179 28.00 17.82 -26.59
C ALA A 179 29.47 17.96 -27.02
N PRO A 180 29.81 17.79 -28.31
CA PRO A 180 31.19 17.92 -28.74
C PRO A 180 31.63 19.34 -28.40
N ALA A 181 32.73 19.47 -27.66
CA ALA A 181 33.38 20.74 -27.36
C ALA A 181 33.51 21.54 -28.67
N GLY A 182 32.66 22.55 -28.82
CA GLY A 182 32.68 23.47 -29.95
C GLY A 182 34.07 24.08 -30.00
N LYS A 183 34.80 23.76 -31.08
CA LYS A 183 36.11 24.31 -31.38
C LYS A 183 36.04 25.83 -31.20
N THR A 184 36.86 26.36 -30.30
CA THR A 184 37.20 27.78 -30.26
C THR A 184 37.90 28.14 -31.57
N GLY A 185 37.11 28.54 -32.57
CA GLY A 185 37.61 29.15 -33.78
C GLY A 185 38.13 30.53 -33.45
N ALA A 186 39.45 30.63 -33.24
CA ALA A 186 40.16 31.88 -33.45
C ALA A 186 40.10 32.21 -34.94
N ALA A 187 39.53 33.36 -35.29
CA ALA A 187 39.80 34.04 -36.54
C ALA A 187 39.68 35.56 -36.32
N THR A 188 40.84 36.17 -36.47
CA THR A 188 41.22 37.57 -36.76
C THR A 188 40.13 38.56 -37.14
#